data_AF-A0A531MMI2-F1
#
_entry.id   AF-A0A531MMI2-F1
#
_cell.length_a   1.000
_cell.length_b   1.000
_cell.length_c   1.000
_cell.angle_alpha   90.00
_cell.angle_beta   90.00
_cell.angle_gamma   90.00
#
_symmetry.space_group_name_H-M   'P 1'
#
loop_
_entity.id
_entity.type
_entity.pdbx_description
1 polymer ?
#
loop_
_entity_poly.entity_id
_entity_poly.type
_entity_poly.pdbx_seq_one_letter_code
_entity_poly.pdbx_strand_id
1 'polypeptide(L)'
;VHGDAVTSPLPPSDIIYVNAGVVAPPAGWLRALRPGGRMIFPWRPAESIPFAVMVTRGEKGFACHPFMRSWFIPCVGASAIPPDAKIPTREEATRSRSVWLIEDRQPDSTATAILGEVWFSSDPVHAGDNG
;
A
#
# COMPACT_ATOMS: atom_id res chain seq x y z
N VAL A 1 -20.07 -17.40 -9.12
CA VAL A 1 -18.64 -17.02 -9.13
C VAL A 1 -18.28 -16.52 -7.74
N HIS A 2 -17.39 -17.21 -7.02
CA HIS A 2 -16.75 -16.67 -5.83
C HIS A 2 -15.37 -16.15 -6.25
N GLY A 3 -15.13 -14.86 -6.04
CA GLY A 3 -13.83 -14.24 -6.24
C GLY A 3 -13.35 -13.68 -4.91
N ASP A 4 -12.14 -14.03 -4.51
CA ASP A 4 -11.46 -13.42 -3.37
C ASP A 4 -10.33 -12.56 -3.92
N ALA A 5 -10.52 -11.24 -3.93
CA ALA A 5 -9.55 -10.31 -4.48
C ALA A 5 -8.23 -10.30 -3.69
N VAL A 6 -8.19 -10.77 -2.43
CA VAL A 6 -6.97 -10.78 -1.61
C VAL A 6 -6.04 -11.92 -2.03
N THR A 7 -6.60 -13.06 -2.45
CA THR A 7 -5.83 -14.28 -2.78
C THR A 7 -5.81 -14.60 -4.27
N SER A 8 -6.79 -14.12 -5.03
CA SER A 8 -6.88 -14.37 -6.47
C SER A 8 -6.01 -13.37 -7.24
N PRO A 9 -5.26 -13.82 -8.28
CA PRO A 9 -4.49 -12.91 -9.11
C PRO A 9 -5.41 -11.94 -9.85
N LEU A 10 -5.14 -10.64 -9.73
CA LEU A 10 -5.80 -9.62 -10.51
C LEU A 10 -5.16 -9.54 -11.91
N PRO A 11 -5.95 -9.28 -12.98
CA PRO A 11 -5.39 -9.05 -14.30
C PRO A 11 -4.57 -7.74 -14.32
N PRO A 12 -3.62 -7.59 -15.26
CA PRO A 12 -2.95 -6.31 -15.48
C PRO A 12 -3.96 -5.17 -15.66
N SER A 13 -3.84 -4.13 -14.85
CA SER A 13 -4.86 -3.10 -14.68
C SER A 13 -4.26 -1.70 -14.69
N ASP A 14 -4.93 -0.76 -15.37
CA ASP A 14 -4.58 0.67 -15.33
C ASP A 14 -5.12 1.35 -14.09
N ILE A 15 -6.24 0.85 -13.55
CA ILE A 15 -6.88 1.35 -12.33
C ILE A 15 -7.32 0.17 -11.48
N ILE A 16 -6.98 0.21 -10.19
CA ILE A 16 -7.55 -0.64 -9.14
C ILE A 16 -8.25 0.26 -8.13
N TYR A 17 -9.53 0.01 -7.86
CA TYR A 17 -10.29 0.74 -6.86
C TYR A 17 -10.73 -0.22 -5.76
N VAL A 18 -10.43 0.13 -4.51
CA VAL A 18 -10.77 -0.66 -3.33
C VAL A 18 -11.75 0.16 -2.49
N ASN A 19 -12.88 -0.43 -2.12
CA ASN A 19 -13.92 0.21 -1.29
C ASN A 19 -14.04 -0.44 0.09
N ALA A 20 -12.95 -1.02 0.59
CA ALA A 20 -12.84 -1.61 1.93
C ALA A 20 -11.47 -1.25 2.54
N GLY A 21 -11.45 -1.00 3.85
CA GLY A 21 -10.25 -0.63 4.57
C GLY A 21 -9.27 -1.79 4.71
N VAL A 22 -8.01 -1.57 4.35
CA VAL A 22 -6.94 -2.57 4.47
C VAL A 22 -5.87 -2.08 5.43
N VAL A 23 -5.22 -3.02 6.13
CA VAL A 23 -3.98 -2.74 6.87
C VAL A 23 -2.88 -2.42 5.87
N ALA A 24 -2.74 -3.26 4.84
CA ALA A 24 -1.81 -3.07 3.73
C ALA A 24 -2.43 -3.57 2.43
N PRO A 25 -2.09 -2.99 1.27
CA PRO A 25 -2.47 -3.58 -0.01
C PRO A 25 -1.73 -4.92 -0.19
N PRO A 26 -2.42 -6.01 -0.54
CA PRO A 26 -1.78 -7.24 -0.97
C PRO A 26 -0.76 -7.00 -2.08
N ALA A 27 0.39 -7.69 -2.03
CA ALA A 27 1.45 -7.55 -3.02
C ALA A 27 0.95 -7.80 -4.45
N GLY A 28 0.02 -8.74 -4.62
CA GLY A 28 -0.64 -9.03 -5.90
C GLY A 28 -1.35 -7.83 -6.53
N TRP A 29 -1.90 -6.91 -5.72
CA TRP A 29 -2.55 -5.70 -6.24
C TRP A 29 -1.52 -4.71 -6.82
N LEU A 30 -0.38 -4.54 -6.14
CA LEU A 30 0.70 -3.71 -6.63
C LEU A 30 1.30 -4.26 -7.93
N ARG A 31 1.56 -5.58 -7.98
CA ARG A 31 2.08 -6.25 -9.18
C ARG A 31 1.12 -6.20 -10.36
N ALA A 32 -0.19 -6.16 -10.10
CA ALA A 32 -1.21 -6.07 -11.15
C ALA A 32 -1.30 -4.68 -11.81
N LEU A 33 -0.73 -3.62 -11.23
CA LEU A 33 -0.74 -2.30 -11.88
C LEU A 33 0.13 -2.31 -13.14
N ARG A 34 -0.38 -1.79 -14.27
CA ARG A 34 0.46 -1.46 -15.45
C ARG A 34 1.37 -0.27 -15.14
N PRO A 35 2.46 -0.03 -15.89
CA PRO A 35 3.24 1.20 -15.78
C PRO A 35 2.33 2.44 -15.92
N GLY A 36 2.43 3.39 -14.98
CA GLY A 36 1.54 4.55 -14.89
C GLY A 36 0.14 4.25 -14.31
N GLY A 37 -0.17 2.97 -14.05
CA GLY A 37 -1.41 2.54 -13.44
C GLY A 37 -1.55 3.02 -11.99
N ARG A 38 -2.79 3.17 -11.53
CA ARG A 38 -3.11 3.74 -10.22
C ARG A 38 -3.98 2.82 -9.39
N MET A 39 -3.71 2.73 -8.10
CA MET A 39 -4.57 2.08 -7.12
C MET A 39 -5.07 3.11 -6.11
N ILE A 40 -6.35 3.09 -5.79
CA ILE A 40 -6.93 3.91 -4.70
C ILE A 40 -7.51 2.96 -3.67
N PHE A 41 -7.08 3.09 -2.42
CA PHE A 41 -7.60 2.27 -1.32
C PHE A 41 -7.71 3.05 -0.01
N PRO A 42 -8.68 2.70 0.84
CA PRO A 42 -8.72 3.17 2.22
C PRO A 42 -7.66 2.42 3.05
N TRP A 43 -6.66 3.15 3.53
CA TRP A 43 -5.59 2.66 4.37
C TRP A 43 -5.95 2.83 5.85
N ARG A 44 -6.09 1.70 6.55
CA ARG A 44 -6.52 1.62 7.94
C ARG A 44 -5.67 0.61 8.75
N PRO A 45 -4.35 0.85 8.92
CA PRO A 45 -3.48 -0.03 9.71
C PRO A 45 -3.76 0.06 11.22
N ALA A 46 -4.42 1.12 11.67
CA ALA A 46 -4.96 1.28 13.02
C ALA A 46 -6.21 2.17 12.98
N GLU A 47 -7.03 2.14 14.04
CA GLU A 47 -8.24 2.95 14.13
C GLU A 47 -7.95 4.46 14.00
N SER A 48 -6.80 4.90 14.50
CA SER A 48 -6.34 6.29 14.45
C SER A 48 -5.83 6.74 13.08
N ILE A 49 -5.73 5.84 12.09
CA ILE A 49 -5.19 6.09 10.75
C ILE A 49 -6.30 5.88 9.71
N PRO A 50 -6.93 6.95 9.19
CA PRO A 50 -8.09 6.82 8.33
C PRO A 50 -7.83 7.50 6.98
N PHE A 51 -6.87 7.06 6.19
CA PHE A 51 -6.54 7.74 4.93
C PHE A 51 -7.13 7.03 3.72
N ALA A 52 -7.58 7.78 2.72
CA ALA A 52 -7.54 7.29 1.35
C ALA A 52 -6.13 7.52 0.79
N VAL A 53 -5.57 6.49 0.18
CA VAL A 53 -4.23 6.51 -0.41
C VAL A 53 -4.35 6.23 -1.90
N MET A 54 -3.69 7.04 -2.71
CA MET A 54 -3.43 6.75 -4.11
C MET A 54 -2.00 6.23 -4.26
N VAL A 55 -1.86 5.07 -4.88
CA VAL A 55 -0.59 4.51 -5.31
C VAL A 55 -0.50 4.61 -6.83
N THR A 56 0.64 5.05 -7.35
CA THR A 56 0.91 5.07 -8.80
C THR A 56 2.14 4.24 -9.10
N ARG A 57 2.04 3.27 -10.02
CA ARG A 57 3.18 2.47 -10.46
C ARG A 57 4.10 3.31 -11.34
N GLY A 58 5.30 3.59 -10.85
CA GLY A 58 6.40 4.13 -11.63
C GLY A 58 7.22 3.02 -12.30
N GLU A 59 8.34 3.39 -12.90
CA GLU A 59 9.25 2.43 -13.55
C GLU A 59 9.94 1.50 -12.54
N LYS A 60 10.27 2.02 -11.35
CA LYS A 60 11.11 1.33 -10.34
C LYS A 60 10.46 1.17 -8.97
N GLY A 61 9.20 1.55 -8.81
CA GLY A 61 8.53 1.50 -7.52
C GLY A 61 7.14 2.11 -7.57
N PHE A 62 6.54 2.29 -6.39
CA PHE A 62 5.17 2.78 -6.27
C PHE A 62 5.14 4.12 -5.53
N ALA A 63 4.81 5.20 -6.23
CA ALA A 63 4.59 6.49 -5.59
C ALA A 63 3.32 6.42 -4.72
N CYS A 64 3.36 7.00 -3.53
CA CYS A 64 2.30 6.95 -2.53
C CYS A 64 1.83 8.35 -2.16
N HIS A 65 0.52 8.55 -2.19
CA HIS A 65 -0.10 9.82 -1.81
C HIS A 65 -1.34 9.58 -0.92
N PRO A 66 -1.18 9.64 0.40
CA PRO A 66 -2.30 9.80 1.34
C PRO A 66 -2.92 11.18 1.17
N PHE A 67 -4.18 11.28 0.74
CA PHE A 67 -4.73 12.56 0.25
C PHE A 67 -5.99 13.07 0.96
N MET A 68 -6.72 12.21 1.66
CA MET A 68 -7.88 12.65 2.45
C MET A 68 -8.20 11.66 3.56
N ARG A 69 -9.02 12.10 4.54
CA ARG A 69 -9.59 11.18 5.52
C ARG A 69 -10.69 10.33 4.88
N SER A 70 -10.78 9.06 5.27
CA SER A 70 -11.70 8.09 4.70
C SER A 70 -12.06 7.01 5.72
N TRP A 71 -13.35 6.64 5.79
CA TRP A 71 -13.87 5.60 6.67
C TRP A 71 -14.63 4.57 5.85
N PHE A 72 -14.20 3.31 5.94
CA PHE A 72 -14.77 2.19 5.20
C PHE A 72 -14.85 0.96 6.10
N ILE A 73 -15.75 0.03 5.76
CA ILE A 73 -15.79 -1.31 6.36
C ILE A 73 -14.44 -2.03 6.16
N PRO A 74 -14.00 -2.90 7.10
CA PRO A 74 -12.75 -3.63 6.95
C PRO A 74 -12.81 -4.64 5.79
N CYS A 75 -11.68 -4.84 5.12
CA CYS A 75 -11.49 -5.86 4.09
C CYS A 75 -11.07 -7.18 4.73
N VAL A 76 -12.00 -8.14 4.83
CA VAL A 76 -11.70 -9.49 5.33
C VAL A 76 -10.56 -10.10 4.50
N GLY A 77 -9.53 -10.63 5.16
CA GLY A 77 -8.32 -11.15 4.52
C GLY A 77 -7.17 -10.14 4.38
N ALA A 78 -7.44 -8.84 4.35
CA ALA A 78 -6.43 -7.76 4.24
C ALA A 78 -6.46 -6.77 5.43
N SER A 79 -7.16 -7.10 6.51
CA SER A 79 -7.26 -6.28 7.73
C SER A 79 -6.53 -6.87 8.95
N ALA A 80 -5.86 -8.01 8.81
CA ALA A 80 -5.05 -8.57 9.89
C ALA A 80 -3.75 -7.78 10.05
N ILE A 81 -3.37 -7.49 11.29
CA ILE A 81 -2.08 -6.87 11.61
C ILE A 81 -1.02 -7.98 11.70
N PRO A 82 0.07 -7.92 10.89
CA PRO A 82 1.17 -8.88 11.00
C PRO A 82 1.89 -8.79 12.36
N PRO A 83 2.46 -9.89 12.89
CA PRO A 83 3.12 -9.90 14.19
C PRO A 83 4.26 -8.87 14.33
N ASP A 84 5.07 -8.70 13.29
CA ASP A 84 6.23 -7.79 13.29
C ASP A 84 5.92 -6.44 12.63
N ALA A 85 4.65 -6.04 12.65
CA ALA A 85 4.20 -4.82 12.00
C ALA A 85 4.75 -3.56 12.67
N LYS A 86 5.36 -2.68 11.88
CA LYS A 86 5.51 -1.27 12.24
C LYS A 86 4.24 -0.53 11.83
N ILE A 87 3.34 -0.32 12.79
CA ILE A 87 2.14 0.50 12.62
C ILE A 87 2.54 1.99 12.63
N PRO A 88 2.14 2.78 11.60
CA PRO A 88 2.48 4.19 11.56
C PRO A 88 1.67 5.00 12.57
N THR A 89 2.25 6.06 13.11
CA THR A 89 1.48 7.18 13.64
C THR A 89 0.76 7.93 12.51
N ARG A 90 -0.21 8.79 12.86
CA ARG A 90 -0.92 9.60 11.85
C ARG A 90 0.04 10.50 11.06
N GLU A 91 1.05 11.04 11.73
CA GLU A 91 2.05 11.91 11.11
C GLU A 91 2.92 11.13 10.13
N GLU A 92 3.46 9.98 10.53
CA GLU A 92 4.22 9.08 9.65
C GLU A 92 3.39 8.62 8.45
N ALA A 93 2.14 8.22 8.68
CA ALA A 93 1.22 7.84 7.62
C ALA A 93 1.06 8.98 6.59
N THR A 94 0.81 10.21 7.05
CA THR A 94 0.69 11.42 6.19
C THR A 94 1.96 11.71 5.38
N ARG A 95 3.13 11.39 5.95
CA ARG A 95 4.44 11.61 5.32
C ARG A 95 4.84 10.53 4.32
N SER A 96 4.06 9.46 4.16
CA SER A 96 4.38 8.40 3.19
C SER A 96 4.39 8.94 1.75
N ARG A 97 5.44 8.62 1.00
CA ARG A 97 5.70 9.06 -0.39
C ARG A 97 5.96 7.92 -1.36
N SER A 98 6.32 6.74 -0.86
CA SER A 98 6.40 5.53 -1.68
C SER A 98 5.95 4.28 -0.92
N VAL A 99 5.63 3.22 -1.68
CA VAL A 99 5.38 1.86 -1.21
C VAL A 99 6.35 0.92 -1.92
N TRP A 100 6.84 -0.06 -1.19
CA TRP A 100 7.80 -1.05 -1.68
C TRP A 100 7.37 -2.44 -1.26
N LEU A 101 7.59 -3.40 -2.15
CA LEU A 101 7.59 -4.80 -1.77
C LEU A 101 8.90 -5.11 -1.05
N ILE A 102 8.84 -5.82 0.07
CA ILE A 102 10.03 -6.19 0.84
C ILE A 102 11.00 -7.05 0.01
N GLU A 103 10.47 -7.87 -0.89
CA GLU A 103 11.28 -8.67 -1.82
C GLU A 103 12.11 -7.82 -2.79
N ASP A 104 11.63 -6.63 -3.14
CA ASP A 104 12.29 -5.72 -4.09
C ASP A 104 13.27 -4.79 -3.38
N ARG A 105 12.92 -4.35 -2.15
CA ARG A 105 13.75 -3.45 -1.33
C ARG A 105 13.45 -3.66 0.15
N GLN A 106 14.49 -3.90 0.94
CA GLN A 106 14.34 -4.02 2.39
C GLN A 106 13.98 -2.67 3.04
N PRO A 107 13.12 -2.65 4.08
CA PRO A 107 12.85 -1.44 4.85
C PRO A 107 14.12 -0.85 5.43
N ASP A 108 14.23 0.48 5.38
CA ASP A 108 15.34 1.24 5.96
C ASP A 108 14.83 2.34 6.92
N SER A 109 15.68 3.29 7.27
CA SER A 109 15.35 4.39 8.19
C SER A 109 14.22 5.29 7.71
N THR A 110 13.85 5.25 6.42
CA THR A 110 12.76 6.03 5.84
C THR A 110 11.38 5.38 6.06
N ALA A 111 11.34 4.15 6.57
CA ALA A 111 10.11 3.40 6.74
C ALA A 111 9.11 4.14 7.66
N THR A 112 7.94 4.49 7.14
CA THR A 112 6.81 5.01 7.91
C THR A 112 5.93 3.89 8.44
N ALA A 113 5.82 2.78 7.70
CA ALA A 113 5.10 1.58 8.10
C ALA A 113 5.72 0.32 7.48
N ILE A 114 5.66 -0.81 8.18
CA ILE A 114 6.09 -2.13 7.68
C ILE A 114 4.96 -3.10 7.99
N LEU A 115 4.33 -3.64 6.95
CA LEU A 115 3.04 -4.31 7.04
C LEU A 115 3.01 -5.54 6.12
N GLY A 116 3.52 -6.66 6.61
CA GLY A 116 3.50 -7.92 5.88
C GLY A 116 4.53 -7.89 4.77
N GLU A 117 4.10 -8.04 3.52
CA GLU A 117 4.98 -8.05 2.34
C GLU A 117 5.36 -6.66 1.84
N VAL A 118 4.75 -5.60 2.38
CA VAL A 118 4.96 -4.22 1.92
C VAL A 118 5.42 -3.32 3.05
N TRP A 119 6.13 -2.26 2.67
CA TRP A 119 6.45 -1.16 3.56
C TRP A 119 6.25 0.18 2.86
N PHE A 120 5.93 1.20 3.66
CA PHE A 120 5.75 2.58 3.23
C PHE A 120 6.97 3.39 3.65
N SER A 121 7.41 4.30 2.80
CA SER A 121 8.57 5.16 3.03
C SER A 121 8.20 6.63 3.00
N SER A 122 8.89 7.46 3.78
CA SER A 122 8.82 8.92 3.70
C SER A 122 9.45 9.49 2.43
N ASP A 123 10.28 8.69 1.76
CA ASP A 123 11.05 9.13 0.61
C ASP A 123 10.28 8.81 -0.68
N PRO A 124 10.34 9.69 -1.69
CA PRO A 124 9.74 9.41 -2.99
C PRO A 124 10.54 8.32 -3.71
N VAL A 125 9.94 7.73 -4.76
CA VAL A 125 10.67 6.81 -5.64
C VAL A 125 11.70 7.60 -6.43
N HIS A 126 12.98 7.29 -6.27
CA HIS A 126 14.06 7.84 -7.07
C HIS A 126 14.45 6.90 -8.21
N ALA A 127 14.98 7.46 -9.30
CA ALA A 127 15.45 6.68 -10.44
C ALA A 127 16.64 5.75 -10.11
N GLY A 128 17.22 5.81 -8.90
CA GLY A 128 18.35 4.99 -8.44
C GLY A 128 17.99 3.85 -7.47
N ASP A 129 16.74 3.71 -7.04
CA ASP A 129 16.35 2.89 -5.87
C ASP A 129 16.33 1.36 -6.09
N ASN A 130 17.11 0.84 -7.04
CA ASN A 130 17.36 -0.59 -7.17
C ASN A 130 18.77 -0.91 -6.66
N GLY A 131 18.86 -1.41 -5.44
CA GLY A 131 20.07 -1.95 -4.81
C GLY A 131 19.72 -3.15 -3.96
#